data_AF-A0A9D7N718-F1
#
_entry.id   AF-A0A9D7N718-F1
#
_cell.length_a   1.000
_cell.length_b   1.000
_cell.length_c   1.000
_cell.angle_alpha   90.00
_cell.angle_beta   90.00
_cell.angle_gamma   90.00
#
_symmetry.space_group_name_H-M   'P 1'
#
loop_
_entity.id
_entity.type
_entity.pdbx_description
1 polymer ?
#
loop_
_entity_poly.entity_id
_entity_poly.type
_entity_poly.pdbx_seq_one_letter_code
_entity_poly.pdbx_strand_id
1 'polypeptide(L)'
;MAFIPVELAPRLADWIRDREGRLFPISGRHAQRVIERMADAAGIPGASAHALRHTLATRVYARTGDLGVVQRVLGHASVATTVRYARVEEEAMRRAVGA
;
A
#
# COMPACT_ATOMS: atom_id res chain seq x y z
N MET A 1 -6.18 -12.94 0.85
CA MET A 1 -5.59 -12.12 -0.23
C MET A 1 -6.57 -11.00 -0.58
N ALA A 2 -6.39 -9.80 -0.03
CA ALA A 2 -7.34 -8.70 -0.25
C ALA A 2 -6.91 -7.87 -1.47
N PHE A 3 -7.68 -7.87 -2.56
CA PHE A 3 -7.49 -6.96 -3.69
C PHE A 3 -7.69 -5.50 -3.20
N ILE A 4 -6.99 -4.51 -3.75
CA ILE A 4 -7.54 -3.14 -3.71
C ILE A 4 -8.55 -3.14 -4.87
N PRO A 5 -9.86 -3.11 -4.60
CA PRO A 5 -10.86 -3.12 -5.65
C PRO A 5 -10.59 -1.97 -6.62
N VAL A 6 -10.37 -2.28 -7.91
CA VAL A 6 -10.28 -1.24 -8.95
C VAL A 6 -11.58 -0.44 -9.01
N GLU A 7 -12.66 -1.05 -8.55
CA GLU A 7 -14.00 -0.50 -8.34
C GLU A 7 -14.03 0.61 -7.27
N LEU A 8 -13.02 0.70 -6.39
CA LEU A 8 -12.89 1.82 -5.46
C LEU A 8 -12.40 3.09 -6.15
N ALA A 9 -11.68 3.00 -7.27
CA ALA A 9 -11.08 4.18 -7.90
C ALA A 9 -12.14 5.20 -8.37
N PRO A 10 -13.23 4.80 -9.08
CA PRO A 10 -14.30 5.73 -9.44
C PRO A 10 -15.00 6.31 -8.21
N ARG A 11 -15.31 5.48 -7.20
CA ARG A 11 -15.97 5.92 -5.97
C ARG A 11 -15.13 6.93 -5.18
N LEU A 12 -13.82 6.71 -5.12
CA LEU A 12 -12.90 7.64 -4.49
C LEU A 12 -12.76 8.92 -5.31
N ALA A 13 -12.69 8.83 -6.63
CA ALA A 13 -12.62 9.99 -7.50
C ALA A 13 -13.86 10.88 -7.36
N ASP A 14 -15.05 10.30 -7.32
CA ASP A 14 -16.30 11.04 -7.09
C ASP A 14 -16.33 11.65 -5.68
N TRP A 15 -15.93 10.89 -4.64
CA TRP A 15 -15.82 11.41 -3.28
C TRP A 15 -14.84 12.59 -3.14
N ILE A 16 -13.75 12.60 -3.92
CA ILE A 16 -12.77 13.69 -3.96
C ILE A 16 -13.33 14.89 -4.72
N ARG A 17 -13.99 14.66 -5.87
CA ARG A 17 -14.47 15.73 -6.76
C ARG A 17 -15.44 16.67 -6.06
N ASP A 18 -16.27 16.13 -5.17
CA ASP A 18 -17.32 16.88 -4.48
C ASP A 18 -16.82 17.61 -3.22
N ARG A 19 -15.50 17.72 -3.01
CA ARG A 19 -14.89 18.31 -1.81
C ARG A 19 -13.87 19.38 -2.13
N GLU A 20 -13.96 20.48 -1.40
CA GLU A 20 -13.00 21.57 -1.45
C GLU A 20 -12.14 21.63 -0.18
N GLY A 21 -10.95 22.23 -0.29
CA GLY A 21 -10.01 22.38 0.82
C GLY A 21 -9.26 21.08 1.17
N ARG A 22 -8.89 20.91 2.44
CA ARG A 22 -8.19 19.71 2.89
C ARG A 22 -9.14 18.51 2.88
N LEU A 23 -8.88 17.54 2.00
CA LEU A 23 -9.67 16.29 1.89
C LEU A 23 -9.80 15.56 3.23
N PHE A 24 -8.72 15.52 4.00
CA PHE A 24 -8.68 14.95 5.34
C PHE A 24 -8.14 15.98 6.33
N PRO A 25 -9.02 16.69 7.07
CA PRO A 25 -8.60 17.70 8.05
C PRO A 25 -8.15 17.05 9.37
N ILE A 26 -7.29 16.03 9.30
CA ILE A 26 -6.77 15.29 10.44
C ILE A 26 -5.24 15.23 10.41
N SER A 27 -4.61 15.07 11.56
CA SER A 27 -3.16 14.86 11.64
C SER A 27 -2.76 13.44 11.23
N GLY A 28 -1.50 13.25 10.83
CA GLY A 28 -0.97 11.91 10.52
C GLY A 28 -1.09 10.94 11.71
N ARG A 29 -0.91 11.42 12.95
CA ARG A 29 -1.13 10.62 14.16
C ARG A 29 -2.60 10.21 14.31
N HIS A 30 -3.54 11.07 13.97
CA HIS A 30 -4.95 10.70 13.98
C HIS A 30 -5.24 9.64 12.91
N ALA A 31 -4.74 9.82 11.68
CA ALA A 31 -4.89 8.84 10.61
C ALA A 31 -4.32 7.47 11.01
N GLN A 32 -3.13 7.43 11.61
CA GLN A 32 -2.51 6.20 12.12
C GLN A 32 -3.40 5.50 13.16
N ARG A 33 -3.96 6.23 14.13
CA ARG A 33 -4.89 5.66 15.13
C ARG A 33 -6.17 5.10 14.51
N VAL A 34 -6.69 5.73 13.46
CA VAL A 34 -7.85 5.21 12.72
C VAL A 34 -7.49 3.90 12.04
N ILE A 35 -6.33 3.83 11.38
CA ILE A 35 -5.83 2.61 10.73
C ILE A 35 -5.67 1.48 11.75
N GLU A 36 -5.02 1.74 12.90
CA GLU A 36 -4.85 0.76 13.97
C GLU A 36 -6.19 0.22 14.46
N ARG A 37 -7.15 1.10 14.78
CA ARG A 37 -8.50 0.68 15.21
C ARG A 37 -9.21 -0.18 14.18
N MET A 38 -9.13 0.17 12.90
CA MET A 38 -9.75 -0.62 11.82
C MET A 38 -9.07 -1.97 11.66
N ALA A 39 -7.75 -2.02 11.82
CA ALA A 39 -6.98 -3.24 11.75
C ALA A 39 -7.25 -4.18 12.92
N ASP A 40 -7.35 -3.64 14.14
CA ASP A 40 -7.74 -4.39 15.33
C ASP A 40 -9.14 -5.00 15.17
N ALA A 41 -10.10 -4.20 14.69
CA ALA A 41 -11.45 -4.67 14.40
C ALA A 41 -11.49 -5.75 13.30
N ALA A 42 -10.54 -5.73 12.38
CA ALA A 42 -10.38 -6.72 11.32
C ALA A 42 -9.48 -7.92 11.72
N GLY A 43 -8.91 -7.94 12.92
CA GLY A 43 -7.96 -8.97 13.35
C GLY A 43 -6.63 -8.96 12.61
N ILE A 44 -6.16 -7.79 12.14
CA ILE A 44 -4.92 -7.62 11.36
C ILE A 44 -3.87 -6.93 12.24
N PRO A 45 -3.02 -7.68 12.97
CA PRO A 45 -2.03 -7.08 13.86
C PRO A 45 -0.94 -6.33 13.07
N GLY A 46 -0.42 -5.25 13.66
CA GLY A 46 0.74 -4.53 13.12
C GLY A 46 0.47 -3.66 11.90
N ALA A 47 -0.80 -3.38 11.57
CA ALA A 47 -1.14 -2.49 10.48
C ALA A 47 -0.78 -1.03 10.82
N SER A 48 -0.22 -0.34 9.83
CA SER A 48 0.10 1.08 9.88
C SER A 48 -0.07 1.71 8.50
N ALA A 49 -0.03 3.04 8.43
CA ALA A 49 -0.02 3.75 7.15
C ALA A 49 1.12 3.26 6.23
N HIS A 50 2.29 2.96 6.80
CA HIS A 50 3.41 2.40 6.03
C HIS A 50 3.19 0.94 5.64
N ALA A 51 2.54 0.13 6.48
CA ALA A 51 2.20 -1.25 6.14
C ALA A 51 1.24 -1.33 4.93
N LEU A 52 0.28 -0.40 4.84
CA LEU A 52 -0.60 -0.27 3.68
C LEU A 52 0.20 0.07 2.41
N ARG A 53 1.16 1.00 2.50
CA ARG A 53 2.07 1.36 1.40
C ARG A 53 2.92 0.17 0.95
N HIS A 54 3.50 -0.58 1.90
CA HIS A 54 4.27 -1.78 1.60
C HIS A 54 3.42 -2.86 0.92
N THR A 55 2.19 -3.04 1.38
CA THR A 55 1.24 -3.99 0.80
C THR A 55 0.92 -3.65 -0.65
N LEU A 56 0.68 -2.37 -0.97
CA LEU A 56 0.48 -1.92 -2.35
C LEU A 56 1.72 -2.22 -3.21
N ALA A 57 2.90 -1.87 -2.72
CA ALA A 57 4.14 -2.00 -3.46
C ALA A 57 4.48 -3.46 -3.78
N THR A 58 4.43 -4.36 -2.79
CA THR A 58 4.67 -5.79 -2.97
C THR A 58 3.68 -6.38 -3.97
N ARG A 59 2.39 -5.99 -3.91
CA ARG A 59 1.37 -6.49 -4.86
C ARG A 59 1.56 -6.00 -6.29
N VAL A 60 1.92 -4.73 -6.46
CA VAL A 60 2.23 -4.18 -7.78
C VAL A 60 3.46 -4.88 -8.35
N TYR A 61 4.48 -5.11 -7.53
CA TYR A 61 5.68 -5.83 -7.96
C TYR A 61 5.35 -7.28 -8.33
N ALA A 62 4.65 -8.04 -7.48
CA ALA A 62 4.27 -9.43 -7.74
C ALA A 62 3.48 -9.59 -9.05
N ARG A 63 2.69 -8.58 -9.45
CA ARG A 63 1.92 -8.59 -10.70
C ARG A 63 2.71 -8.18 -11.94
N THR A 64 3.77 -7.40 -11.79
CA THR A 64 4.44 -6.73 -12.92
C THR A 64 5.90 -7.12 -13.09
N GLY A 65 6.57 -7.60 -12.04
CA GLY A 65 8.02 -7.80 -12.00
C GLY A 65 8.83 -6.52 -12.17
N ASP A 66 8.19 -5.34 -12.25
CA ASP A 66 8.81 -4.09 -12.69
C ASP A 66 8.90 -3.07 -11.55
N LEU A 67 10.13 -2.84 -11.06
CA LEU A 67 10.40 -1.86 -10.02
C LEU A 67 10.14 -0.41 -10.47
N GLY A 68 10.22 -0.10 -11.77
CA GLY A 68 9.88 1.21 -12.32
C GLY A 68 8.37 1.47 -12.30
N VAL A 69 7.54 0.43 -12.48
CA VAL A 69 6.09 0.55 -12.24
C VAL A 69 5.80 0.80 -10.76
N VAL A 70 6.44 0.05 -9.86
CA VAL A 70 6.29 0.26 -8.40
C VAL A 70 6.71 1.68 -8.01
N GLN A 71 7.84 2.17 -8.52
CA GLN A 71 8.35 3.50 -8.22
C GLN A 71 7.35 4.59 -8.63
N ARG A 72 6.78 4.49 -9.84
CA ARG A 72 5.78 5.45 -10.35
C ARG A 72 4.50 5.42 -9.52
N VAL A 73 4.00 4.22 -9.17
CA VAL A 73 2.80 4.08 -8.32
C VAL A 73 3.02 4.69 -6.93
N LEU A 74 4.22 4.55 -6.37
CA LEU A 74 4.55 5.08 -5.05
C LEU A 74 4.96 6.56 -5.07
N GLY A 75 5.26 7.14 -6.24
CA GLY A 75 5.77 8.50 -6.36
C GLY A 75 7.17 8.68 -5.76
N HIS A 76 8.01 7.63 -5.76
CA HIS A 76 9.37 7.73 -5.24
C HIS A 76 10.28 8.51 -6.19
N ALA A 77 10.95 9.56 -5.68
CA ALA A 77 11.94 10.32 -6.43
C ALA A 77 13.22 9.51 -6.79
N SER A 78 13.46 8.38 -6.10
CA SER A 78 14.60 7.50 -6.35
C SER A 78 14.21 6.03 -6.30
N VAL A 79 14.87 5.21 -7.12
CA VAL A 79 14.73 3.75 -7.16
C VAL A 79 15.23 3.09 -5.87
N ALA A 80 16.18 3.70 -5.15
CA ALA A 80 16.83 3.11 -3.99
C ALA A 80 15.86 2.68 -2.86
N THR A 81 14.76 3.41 -2.67
CA THR A 81 13.70 3.06 -1.70
C THR A 81 12.73 1.99 -2.20
N THR A 82 12.75 1.71 -3.51
CA THR A 82 11.88 0.75 -4.19
C THR A 82 12.52 -0.64 -4.28
N VAL A 83 13.86 -0.73 -4.33
CA VAL A 83 14.62 -2.00 -4.39
C VAL A 83 14.28 -2.96 -3.25
N ARG A 84 13.86 -2.44 -2.08
CA ARG A 84 13.46 -3.28 -0.93
C ARG A 84 12.33 -4.27 -1.28
N TYR A 85 11.46 -3.97 -2.24
CA TYR A 85 10.34 -4.85 -2.60
C TYR A 85 10.76 -6.05 -3.45
N ALA A 86 11.85 -5.95 -4.22
CA ALA A 86 12.35 -7.09 -5.00
C ALA A 86 12.85 -8.23 -4.10
N ARG A 87 13.49 -7.89 -2.98
CA ARG A 87 14.01 -8.88 -2.02
C ARG A 87 12.91 -9.67 -1.32
N VAL A 88 11.73 -9.07 -1.11
CA VAL A 88 10.59 -9.72 -0.45
C VAL A 88 10.04 -10.87 -1.30
N GLU A 89 9.96 -10.69 -2.63
CA GLU A 89 9.55 -11.77 -3.54
C GLU A 89 10.61 -12.87 -3.63
N GLU A 90 11.90 -12.52 -3.63
CA GLU A 90 12.98 -13.52 -3.63
C GLU A 90 12.94 -14.40 -2.37
N GLU A 91 12.73 -13.81 -1.19
CA GLU A 91 12.56 -14.55 0.06
C GLU A 91 11.25 -15.35 0.10
N ALA A 92 10.17 -14.85 -0.49
CA ALA A 92 8.92 -15.59 -0.63
C ALA A 92 9.08 -16.80 -1.58
N MET A 93 9.76 -16.61 -2.70
CA MET A 93 10.09 -17.66 -3.66
C MET A 93 10.99 -18.73 -3.03
N ARG A 94 12.08 -18.34 -2.36
CA ARG A 94 12.97 -19.30 -1.66
C ARG A 94 12.22 -20.15 -0.64
N ARG A 95 11.32 -19.54 0.14
CA ARG A 95 10.46 -20.27 1.09
C ARG A 95 9.47 -21.21 0.40
N ALA A 96 8.91 -20.81 -0.74
CA ALA A 96 7.97 -21.64 -1.49
C ALA A 96 8.63 -22.87 -2.13
N VAL A 97 9.89 -22.74 -2.56
CA VAL A 97 10.66 -23.82 -3.22
C VAL A 97 11.34 -24.75 -2.20
N GLY A 98 11.31 -24.43 -0.90
CA GLY A 98 11.82 -25.29 0.16
C GLY A 98 13.33 -25.48 0.12
N ALA A 99 14.08 -24.37 0.07
CA ALA A 99 15.52 -24.36 0.35
C ALA A 99 15.79 -24.04 1.83
#